data_AF-A0A7Y0AIQ4-F1
#
_entry.id   AF-A0A7Y0AIQ4-F1
#
_cell.length_a   1.000
_cell.length_b   1.000
_cell.length_c   1.000
_cell.angle_alpha   90.00
_cell.angle_beta   90.00
_cell.angle_gamma   90.00
#
_symmetry.space_group_name_H-M   'P 1'
#
loop_
_entity.id
_entity.type
_entity.pdbx_description
1 polymer ?
#
loop_
_entity_poly.entity_id
_entity_poly.type
_entity_poly.pdbx_seq_one_letter_code
_entity_poly.pdbx_strand_id
1 'polypeptide(L)'
;MKAPFPPSAPPAATPPAGQQFSYLLRHGRFSFTERELQEHLQMTYRTIKQREADPSGLTVAEALRVAELLAVPVQTVLDAALADAQAAGAKQ
;
A
#
# COMPACT_ATOMS: atom_id res chain seq x y z
N MET A 1 8.86 4.66 -42.59
CA MET A 1 9.38 4.32 -41.25
C MET A 1 8.30 4.65 -40.23
N LYS A 2 7.65 3.67 -39.61
CA LYS A 2 6.56 3.87 -38.62
C LYS A 2 7.07 3.37 -37.27
N ALA A 3 7.29 4.27 -36.32
CA ALA A 3 7.69 3.92 -34.97
C ALA A 3 6.54 3.17 -34.26
N PRO A 4 6.81 2.11 -33.48
CA PRO A 4 5.78 1.47 -32.67
C PRO A 4 5.54 2.32 -31.42
N PHE A 5 4.30 2.77 -31.24
CA PHE A 5 3.84 3.35 -29.98
C PHE A 5 3.92 2.25 -28.88
N PRO A 6 4.48 2.54 -27.69
CA PRO A 6 4.36 1.61 -26.58
C PRO A 6 2.87 1.48 -26.20
N PRO A 7 2.39 0.28 -25.82
CA PRO A 7 1.01 0.12 -25.37
C PRO A 7 0.81 0.98 -24.12
N SER A 8 -0.20 1.85 -24.15
CA SER A 8 -0.62 2.63 -23.00
C SER A 8 -0.89 1.67 -21.84
N ALA A 9 -0.03 1.71 -20.81
CA ALA A 9 -0.33 1.07 -19.54
C ALA A 9 -1.70 1.60 -19.06
N PRO A 10 -2.62 0.74 -18.59
CA PRO A 10 -3.87 1.22 -18.04
C PRO A 10 -3.55 2.25 -16.94
N PRO A 11 -4.33 3.34 -16.81
CA PRO A 11 -4.10 4.30 -15.75
C PRO A 11 -4.15 3.53 -14.43
N ALA A 12 -3.08 3.61 -13.63
CA ALA A 12 -3.12 3.12 -12.26
C ALA A 12 -4.33 3.82 -11.60
N ALA A 13 -5.37 3.04 -11.29
CA ALA A 13 -6.60 3.59 -10.76
C ALA A 13 -6.26 4.45 -9.55
N THR A 14 -6.62 5.74 -9.57
CA THR A 14 -6.31 6.62 -8.44
C THR A 14 -6.98 6.04 -7.20
N PRO A 15 -6.22 5.74 -6.12
CA PRO A 15 -6.80 5.16 -4.93
C PRO A 15 -7.89 6.07 -4.36
N PRO A 16 -9.03 5.51 -3.91
CA PRO A 16 -10.03 6.30 -3.20
C PRO A 16 -9.41 6.92 -1.94
N ALA A 17 -9.86 8.14 -1.60
CA ALA A 17 -9.38 8.85 -0.43
C ALA A 17 -9.61 8.02 0.85
N GLY A 18 -8.57 7.84 1.65
CA GLY A 18 -8.61 6.97 2.84
C GLY A 18 -8.30 5.49 2.59
N GLN A 19 -7.82 5.13 1.39
CA GLN A 19 -7.36 3.76 1.07
C GLN A 19 -6.01 3.72 0.36
N GLN A 20 -5.20 4.77 0.48
CA GLN A 20 -3.87 4.88 -0.13
C GLN A 20 -2.95 3.75 0.31
N PHE A 21 -2.94 3.40 1.61
CA PHE A 21 -2.09 2.33 2.15
C PHE A 21 -2.53 0.94 1.67
N SER A 22 -3.84 0.65 1.74
CA SER A 22 -4.39 -0.61 1.25
C SER A 22 -4.15 -0.78 -0.26
N TYR A 23 -4.32 0.30 -1.02
CA TYR A 23 -4.04 0.31 -2.45
C TYR A 23 -2.56 0.08 -2.75
N LEU A 24 -1.65 0.73 -2.02
CA LEU A 24 -0.21 0.52 -2.13
C LEU A 24 0.16 -0.94 -1.89
N LEU A 25 -0.44 -1.57 -0.88
CA LEU A 25 -0.16 -2.95 -0.49
C LEU A 25 -0.71 -3.98 -1.50
N ARG A 26 -1.85 -3.71 -2.14
CA ARG A 26 -2.56 -4.66 -3.03
C ARG A 26 -2.31 -4.44 -4.52
N HIS A 27 -2.07 -3.20 -4.92
CA HIS A 27 -1.91 -2.77 -6.30
C HIS A 27 -0.52 -2.17 -6.56
N GLY A 28 0.44 -2.42 -5.66
CA GLY A 28 1.84 -2.11 -5.87
C GLY A 28 2.45 -2.92 -7.01
N ARG A 29 3.78 -2.81 -7.16
CA ARG A 29 4.54 -3.48 -8.22
C ARG A 29 4.38 -5.00 -8.22
N PHE A 30 4.10 -5.58 -7.05
CA PHE A 30 3.96 -7.01 -6.83
C PHE A 30 2.57 -7.31 -6.28
N SER A 31 1.97 -8.42 -6.72
CA SER A 31 0.74 -8.96 -6.15
C SER A 31 1.08 -10.13 -5.25
N PHE A 32 0.65 -10.06 -4.00
CA PHE A 32 0.89 -11.10 -2.99
C PHE A 32 -0.41 -11.76 -2.58
N THR A 33 -0.38 -13.07 -2.38
CA THR A 33 -1.43 -13.79 -1.67
C THR A 33 -1.46 -13.38 -0.19
N GLU A 34 -2.57 -13.66 0.49
CA GLU A 34 -2.69 -13.37 1.93
C GLU A 34 -1.68 -14.15 2.78
N ARG A 35 -1.26 -15.34 2.32
CA ARG A 35 -0.23 -16.12 2.99
C ARG A 35 1.14 -15.47 2.84
N GLU A 36 1.50 -15.06 1.63
CA GLU A 36 2.78 -14.37 1.38
C GLU A 36 2.87 -13.06 2.16
N LEU A 37 1.79 -12.28 2.23
CA LEU A 37 1.77 -11.07 3.06
C LEU A 37 2.01 -11.38 4.55
N GLN A 38 1.41 -12.44 5.07
CA GLN A 38 1.62 -12.84 6.47
C GLN A 38 3.07 -13.28 6.72
N GLU A 39 3.65 -14.05 5.81
CA GLU A 39 5.02 -14.54 5.91
C GLU A 39 6.03 -13.38 5.81
N HIS A 40 5.89 -12.50 4.82
CA HIS A 40 6.82 -11.38 4.61
C HIS A 40 6.69 -10.27 5.66
N LEU A 41 5.46 -9.91 6.03
CA LEU A 41 5.24 -8.87 7.04
C LEU A 41 5.39 -9.42 8.47
N GLN A 42 5.47 -10.74 8.63
CA GLN A 42 5.44 -11.43 9.92
C GLN A 42 4.28 -10.94 10.79
N MET A 43 3.11 -10.86 10.18
CA MET A 43 1.86 -10.41 10.78
C MET A 43 0.80 -11.47 10.62
N THR A 44 -0.18 -11.49 11.51
CA THR A 44 -1.39 -12.29 11.29
C THR A 44 -2.26 -11.65 10.23
N TYR A 45 -3.07 -12.46 9.54
CA TYR A 45 -4.10 -11.99 8.61
C TYR A 45 -4.98 -10.87 9.20
N ARG A 46 -5.42 -11.05 10.46
CA ARG A 46 -6.26 -10.07 11.17
C ARG A 46 -5.53 -8.73 11.33
N THR A 47 -4.25 -8.78 11.70
CA THR A 47 -3.43 -7.57 11.84
C THR A 47 -3.28 -6.84 10.52
N ILE A 48 -3.00 -7.57 9.43
CA ILE A 48 -2.90 -6.98 8.08
C ILE A 48 -4.21 -6.30 7.71
N LYS A 49 -5.35 -6.98 7.85
CA LYS A 49 -6.67 -6.39 7.54
C LYS A 49 -6.98 -5.17 8.39
N GLN A 50 -6.58 -5.17 9.66
CA GLN A 50 -6.74 -4.01 10.53
C GLN A 50 -5.90 -2.82 10.05
N ARG A 51 -4.64 -3.04 9.63
CA ARG A 51 -3.76 -1.99 9.08
C ARG A 51 -4.22 -1.50 7.71
N GLU A 52 -4.79 -2.37 6.89
CA GLU A 52 -5.40 -1.99 5.61
C GLU A 52 -6.63 -1.09 5.80
N ALA A 53 -7.41 -1.31 6.86
CA ALA A 53 -8.59 -0.51 7.17
C ALA A 53 -8.24 0.80 7.91
N ASP A 54 -7.23 0.75 8.78
CA ASP A 54 -6.74 1.89 9.55
C ASP A 54 -5.22 1.77 9.76
N PRO A 55 -4.41 2.51 8.96
CA PRO A 55 -2.96 2.48 9.07
C PRO A 55 -2.41 3.37 10.20
N SER A 56 -3.24 4.04 10.99
CA SER A 56 -2.76 4.91 12.10
C SER A 56 -1.99 4.13 13.18
N GLY A 57 -2.30 2.85 13.34
CA GLY A 57 -1.60 1.95 14.26
C GLY A 57 -0.33 1.30 13.69
N LEU A 58 0.09 1.66 12.47
CA LEU A 58 1.27 1.08 11.82
C LEU A 58 2.54 1.51 12.58
N THR A 59 3.30 0.53 13.08
CA THR A 59 4.59 0.84 13.72
C THR A 59 5.69 1.08 12.68
N VAL A 60 6.78 1.73 13.08
CA VAL A 60 7.94 1.98 12.18
C VAL A 60 8.53 0.67 11.63
N ALA A 61 8.62 -0.38 12.45
CA ALA A 61 9.13 -1.68 12.01
C ALA A 61 8.19 -2.37 11.02
N GLU A 62 6.89 -2.15 11.13
CA GLU A 62 5.90 -2.63 10.16
C GLU A 62 6.02 -1.85 8.84
N ALA A 63 6.16 -0.52 8.90
CA ALA A 63 6.36 0.32 7.72
C ALA A 63 7.64 -0.06 6.96
N LEU A 64 8.75 -0.34 7.66
CA LEU A 64 10.00 -0.79 7.04
C LEU A 64 9.83 -2.15 6.34
N ARG A 65 9.16 -3.12 6.98
CA ARG A 65 8.88 -4.44 6.35
C ARG A 65 8.01 -4.31 5.10
N VAL A 66 7.01 -3.41 5.12
CA VAL A 66 6.19 -3.11 3.93
C VAL A 66 7.04 -2.46 2.82
N ALA A 67 7.91 -1.52 3.18
CA ALA A 67 8.80 -0.84 2.25
C ALA A 67 9.77 -1.82 1.57
N GLU A 68 10.37 -2.72 2.35
CA GLU A 68 11.23 -3.80 1.85
C GLU A 68 10.45 -4.76 0.93
N LEU A 69 9.26 -5.19 1.35
CA LEU A 69 8.41 -6.09 0.56
C LEU A 69 8.02 -5.50 -0.80
N LEU A 70 7.70 -4.20 -0.82
CA LEU A 70 7.27 -3.51 -2.04
C LEU A 70 8.45 -2.95 -2.85
N ALA A 71 9.68 -3.04 -2.33
CA ALA A 71 10.88 -2.42 -2.88
C ALA A 71 10.69 -0.90 -3.15
N VAL A 72 10.09 -0.19 -2.19
CA VAL A 72 9.85 1.27 -2.24
C VAL A 72 10.50 1.97 -1.04
N PRO A 73 10.73 3.29 -1.09
CA PRO A 73 11.17 4.03 0.08
C PRO A 73 10.14 3.97 1.22
N VAL A 74 10.61 3.86 2.46
CA VAL A 74 9.72 3.88 3.65
C VAL A 74 8.85 5.13 3.72
N GLN A 75 9.34 6.27 3.23
CA GLN A 75 8.59 7.51 3.14
C GLN A 75 7.30 7.34 2.32
N THR A 76 7.33 6.57 1.23
CA THR A 76 6.14 6.30 0.40
C THR A 76 5.07 5.54 1.17
N VAL A 77 5.48 4.60 2.04
CA VAL A 77 4.56 3.86 2.91
C VAL A 77 3.94 4.78 3.97
N LEU A 78 4.77 5.63 4.58
CA LEU A 78 4.34 6.57 5.61
C LEU A 78 3.42 7.66 5.04
N ASP A 79 3.71 8.19 3.86
CA ASP A 79 2.87 9.20 3.20
C ASP A 79 1.49 8.63 2.86
N ALA A 80 1.42 7.38 2.39
CA ALA A 80 0.17 6.68 2.14
C ALA A 80 -0.64 6.46 3.44
N ALA A 81 0.03 5.99 4.51
CA ALA A 81 -0.60 5.82 5.81
C ALA A 81 -1.09 7.16 6.40
N LEU A 82 -0.31 8.23 6.24
CA LEU A 82 -0.67 9.56 6.71
C LEU A 82 -1.85 10.14 5.94
N ALA A 83 -1.85 10.00 4.60
CA ALA A 83 -2.97 10.42 3.77
C ALA A 83 -4.29 9.75 4.21
N ASP A 84 -4.23 8.47 4.58
CA ASP A 84 -5.40 7.75 5.08
C ASP A 84 -5.84 8.21 6.48
N ALA A 85 -4.89 8.43 7.39
CA ALA A 85 -5.18 8.96 8.72
C ALA A 85 -5.82 10.37 8.66
N GLN A 86 -5.35 11.23 7.77
CA GLN A 86 -5.92 12.57 7.56
C GLN A 86 -7.33 12.49 6.95
N ALA A 87 -7.56 11.58 6.00
CA ALA A 87 -8.89 11.36 5.41
C ALA A 87 -9.90 10.80 6.43
N ALA A 88 -9.44 10.01 7.41
CA ALA A 88 -10.26 9.53 8.51
C ALA A 88 -10.60 10.66 9.51
N GLY A 89 -9.62 11.53 9.83
CA GLY A 89 -9.82 12.70 10.68
C GLY A 89 -10.76 13.74 10.08
N ALA A 90 -10.77 13.91 8.75
CA ALA A 90 -11.66 14.83 8.05
C ALA A 90 -13.15 14.41 8.03
N LYS A 91 -13.47 13.19 8.49
CA LYS A 91 -14.86 12.69 8.60
C LYS A 91 -15.45 12.82 10.01
N GLN A 92 -14.71 13.38 10.97
CA GLN A 92 -15.17 13.72 12.32
C GLN A 92 -15.61 15.18 12.39
#